data_AF-A0ABD1F0W8-F1
#
_entry.id   AF-A0ABD1F0W8-F1
#
_cell.length_a   1.000
_cell.length_b   1.000
_cell.length_c   1.000
_cell.angle_alpha   90.00
_cell.angle_beta   90.00
_cell.angle_gamma   90.00
#
_symmetry.space_group_name_H-M   'P 1'
#
loop_
_entity.id
_entity.type
_entity.pdbx_description
1 polymer ?
#
loop_
_entity_poly.entity_id
_entity_poly.type
_entity_poly.pdbx_seq_one_letter_code
_entity_poly.pdbx_strand_id
1 'polypeptide(L)'
;MQFFDDTRKVTLKLGVHLSFFKYFHKDPVNLIFAENQAQTTPIIECKEEFTEDTLKCDLTGSPLKTDLGEDENSIIYFINTENSAQMGKPEELNYYPLPLNTARQELNKILMNRSAQCSSVFVLCNGDDKKQTVALGANPKQRITYSIHVLGTILCNKIEERIASFRTDHLNYYFPNKKINRQVECFVQATYNIFGRSLENMKDIKTMKQVSTGGHIYIDITSRNSSFKLFNEDIDNIKMHVSILAGHPLLKLHFLYEDLTQLHELHELFQKQEMVNDETEISDKPLNEDDILQQLTEVASSSLVETAPKKDIDSDDLRYYDLLDKLWILLKNCKNASVLKNCFLFLFEQLIDGAKTELQLEDDFTKVGKIVREILRGKMKIPRISLCESLEFLFELGARKLKLDFKSVFSQYQKPRDKNLIDTTWSSLESDDLKANQMLYLSQLYISSEFINLVKMQVYVNDETLALTTPIFLRVLYIPNT
;
A
#
# COMPACT_ATOMS: atom_id res chain seq x y z
N MET A 1 30.29 -26.11 41.11
CA MET A 1 30.12 -26.60 39.73
C MET A 1 28.64 -26.90 39.54
N GLN A 2 27.84 -25.84 39.38
CA GLN A 2 26.39 -25.91 39.19
C GLN A 2 26.14 -25.91 37.68
N PHE A 3 25.52 -26.99 37.18
CA PHE A 3 24.95 -27.01 35.85
C PHE A 3 23.70 -26.13 35.86
N PHE A 4 23.71 -25.07 35.06
CA PHE A 4 22.52 -24.28 34.78
C PHE A 4 21.55 -25.14 33.97
N ASP A 5 20.41 -25.45 34.59
CA ASP A 5 19.23 -26.04 33.98
C ASP A 5 18.42 -24.90 33.35
N ASP A 6 18.92 -24.32 32.25
CA ASP A 6 18.20 -23.31 31.47
C ASP A 6 17.21 -23.99 30.54
N THR A 7 16.06 -24.35 31.10
CA THR A 7 14.86 -24.71 30.35
C THR A 7 14.34 -23.47 29.61
N ARG A 8 14.91 -23.24 28.42
CA ARG A 8 14.47 -22.24 27.44
C ARG A 8 12.98 -22.44 27.16
N LYS A 9 12.15 -21.42 27.40
CA LYS A 9 10.76 -21.42 26.96
C LYS A 9 10.72 -21.48 25.42
N VAL A 10 10.32 -22.63 24.90
CA VAL A 10 9.99 -22.82 23.48
C VAL A 10 8.57 -22.32 23.29
N THR A 11 8.42 -21.19 22.61
CA THR A 11 7.11 -20.58 22.39
C THR A 11 6.52 -21.15 21.10
N LEU A 12 5.54 -22.03 21.25
CA LEU A 12 4.73 -22.58 20.16
C LEU A 12 3.72 -21.53 19.71
N LYS A 13 3.93 -20.88 18.56
CA LYS A 13 2.90 -20.05 17.93
C LYS A 13 2.35 -20.73 16.68
N LEU A 14 1.05 -21.01 16.69
CA LEU A 14 0.29 -21.34 15.49
C LEU A 14 0.06 -20.04 14.69
N GLY A 15 0.30 -20.09 13.38
CA GLY A 15 -0.38 -19.18 12.45
C GLY A 15 0.45 -18.30 11.53
N VAL A 16 1.75 -18.54 11.31
CA VAL A 16 2.50 -17.78 10.28
C VAL A 16 3.29 -18.74 9.39
N HIS A 17 2.86 -18.86 8.14
CA HIS A 17 3.67 -19.49 7.10
C HIS A 17 4.87 -18.59 6.83
N LEU A 18 6.09 -19.07 7.09
CA LEU A 18 7.24 -18.46 6.41
C LEU A 18 7.00 -18.55 4.91
N SER A 19 7.40 -17.50 4.20
CA SER A 19 7.19 -17.30 2.76
C SER A 19 7.58 -18.53 1.91
N PHE A 20 8.54 -19.34 2.34
CA PHE A 20 8.95 -20.57 1.65
C PHE A 20 8.16 -21.84 2.04
N PHE A 21 7.42 -21.87 3.15
CA PHE A 21 6.62 -23.05 3.54
C PHE A 21 5.31 -23.19 2.77
N LYS A 22 4.78 -22.10 2.22
CA LYS A 22 3.53 -22.10 1.43
C LYS A 22 3.59 -23.01 0.18
N TYR A 23 4.78 -23.42 -0.23
CA TYR A 23 5.01 -24.27 -1.40
C TYR A 23 5.03 -25.76 -1.08
N PHE A 24 5.32 -26.13 0.17
CA PHE A 24 5.46 -27.53 0.59
C PHE A 24 4.23 -28.04 1.34
N HIS A 25 3.41 -27.13 1.87
CA HIS A 25 2.21 -27.48 2.62
C HIS A 25 1.03 -26.54 2.33
N LYS A 26 -0.14 -27.12 2.05
CA LYS A 26 -1.43 -26.43 2.00
C LYS A 26 -2.05 -26.21 3.39
N ASP A 27 -1.62 -27.00 4.37
CA ASP A 27 -2.13 -26.97 5.73
C ASP A 27 -1.26 -26.07 6.61
N PRO A 28 -1.85 -25.42 7.65
CA PRO A 28 -1.09 -24.62 8.60
C PRO A 28 0.00 -25.45 9.29
N VAL A 29 1.20 -24.88 9.31
CA VAL A 29 2.41 -25.51 9.82
C VAL A 29 2.73 -24.99 11.23
N ASN A 30 3.16 -25.88 12.13
CA ASN A 30 3.68 -25.49 13.44
C ASN A 30 5.16 -25.13 13.31
N LEU A 31 5.51 -23.88 13.60
CA LEU A 31 6.88 -23.41 13.55
C LEU A 31 7.49 -23.33 14.95
N ILE A 32 8.73 -23.79 15.09
CA ILE A 32 9.50 -23.79 16.34
C ILE A 32 10.74 -22.93 16.14
N PHE A 33 10.89 -21.96 17.03
CA PHE A 33 11.99 -21.00 17.06
C PHE A 33 12.26 -20.59 18.51
N ALA A 34 13.41 -19.95 18.75
CA ALA A 34 13.71 -19.37 20.04
C ALA A 34 12.99 -18.02 20.22
N GLU A 35 12.43 -17.76 21.39
CA GLU A 35 11.90 -16.45 21.72
C GLU A 35 13.04 -15.49 22.05
N ASN A 36 12.95 -14.25 21.57
CA ASN A 36 13.97 -13.24 21.80
C ASN A 36 14.00 -12.85 23.29
N GLN A 37 15.07 -13.22 24.01
CA GLN A 37 15.38 -12.56 25.27
C GLN A 37 16.36 -11.43 24.99
N ALA A 38 15.84 -10.30 24.54
CA ALA A 38 16.59 -9.06 24.68
C ALA A 38 16.64 -8.72 26.19
N GLN A 39 17.61 -9.28 26.91
CA GLN A 39 18.17 -8.55 28.03
C GLN A 39 18.83 -7.31 27.43
N THR A 40 18.20 -6.16 27.62
CA THR A 40 18.84 -4.86 27.43
C THR A 40 20.05 -4.81 28.34
N THR A 41 21.20 -5.25 27.84
CA THR A 41 22.46 -4.75 28.35
C THR A 41 22.49 -3.27 27.99
N PRO A 42 22.67 -2.35 28.95
CA PRO A 42 22.78 -0.94 28.63
C PRO A 42 23.96 -0.80 27.66
N ILE A 43 23.72 -0.12 26.56
CA ILE A 43 24.75 0.37 25.65
C ILE A 43 25.72 1.14 26.54
N ILE A 44 26.91 0.59 26.78
CA ILE A 44 28.02 1.36 27.30
C ILE A 44 28.36 2.32 26.17
N GLU A 45 27.92 3.58 26.30
CA GLU A 45 28.46 4.68 25.52
C GLU A 45 29.98 4.64 25.69
N CYS A 46 30.68 4.14 24.68
CA CYS A 46 32.10 4.40 24.53
C CYS A 46 32.22 5.89 24.22
N LYS A 47 32.38 6.70 25.28
CA LYS A 47 32.91 8.05 25.15
C LYS A 47 34.35 7.91 24.69
N GLU A 48 34.57 8.07 23.39
CA GLU A 48 35.89 8.37 22.87
C GLU A 48 36.26 9.76 23.37
N GLU A 49 37.15 9.82 24.35
CA GLU A 49 37.84 11.06 24.73
C GLU A 49 38.76 11.45 23.57
N PHE A 50 38.34 12.46 22.80
CA PHE A 50 39.21 13.15 21.86
C PHE A 50 40.31 13.87 22.65
N THR A 51 41.55 13.44 22.46
CA THR A 51 42.74 14.19 22.88
C THR A 51 43.11 15.20 21.79
N GLU A 52 43.37 16.45 22.19
CA GLU A 52 43.55 17.65 21.35
C GLU A 52 44.80 17.66 20.44
N ASP A 53 45.55 16.57 20.32
CA ASP A 53 46.89 16.58 19.71
C ASP A 53 46.99 16.02 18.27
N THR A 54 45.88 15.78 17.57
CA THR A 54 45.89 15.31 16.17
C THR A 54 45.51 16.35 15.11
N LEU A 55 45.37 17.63 15.48
CA LEU A 55 45.04 18.75 14.57
C LEU A 55 46.22 19.24 13.68
N LYS A 56 47.16 18.37 13.30
CA LYS A 56 48.27 18.74 12.41
C LYS A 56 48.68 17.59 11.51
N CYS A 57 47.85 17.29 10.50
CA CYS A 57 48.24 16.80 9.17
C CYS A 57 46.96 16.52 8.35
N ASP A 58 46.29 17.59 7.92
CA ASP A 58 45.28 17.48 6.87
C ASP A 58 46.00 17.46 5.51
N LEU A 59 46.22 16.24 5.00
CA LEU A 59 46.77 15.96 3.67
C LEU A 59 45.79 15.15 2.81
N THR A 60 44.50 15.27 3.06
CA THR A 60 43.46 14.75 2.15
C THR A 60 42.73 15.93 1.52
N GLY A 61 43.35 16.49 0.47
CA GLY A 61 42.69 17.46 -0.39
C GLY A 61 41.32 16.94 -0.80
N SER A 62 40.28 17.68 -0.45
CA SER A 62 38.90 17.37 -0.86
C SER A 62 38.86 17.24 -2.38
N PRO A 63 38.27 16.17 -2.96
CA PRO A 63 38.17 16.08 -4.40
C PRO A 63 37.30 17.22 -4.90
N LEU A 64 37.83 17.97 -5.87
CA LEU A 64 37.14 19.02 -6.60
C LEU A 64 35.81 18.49 -7.15
N LYS A 65 34.73 19.28 -7.02
CA LYS A 65 33.48 19.04 -7.74
C LYS A 65 33.75 19.15 -9.24
N THR A 66 33.85 18.02 -9.92
CA THR A 66 33.85 17.95 -11.38
C THR A 66 32.41 17.88 -11.88
N ASP A 67 31.96 18.94 -12.55
CA ASP A 67 30.85 18.89 -13.51
C ASP A 67 31.31 18.05 -14.71
N LEU A 68 31.02 16.76 -14.69
CA LEU A 68 31.07 15.94 -15.89
C LEU A 68 29.63 15.70 -16.32
N GLY A 69 29.31 16.28 -17.47
CA GLY A 69 28.02 16.20 -18.12
C GLY A 69 27.61 14.77 -18.46
N GLU A 70 26.33 14.67 -18.73
CA GLU A 70 25.56 13.53 -19.22
C GLU A 70 26.34 12.64 -20.19
N ASP A 71 26.80 11.48 -19.69
CA ASP A 71 27.10 10.31 -20.51
C ASP A 71 26.14 9.19 -20.09
N GLU A 72 25.11 8.95 -20.91
CA GLU A 72 24.00 8.01 -20.72
C GLU A 72 24.40 6.51 -20.73
N ASN A 73 25.67 6.15 -20.49
CA ASN A 73 26.14 4.76 -20.61
C ASN A 73 26.90 4.19 -19.42
N SER A 74 26.80 4.80 -18.24
CA SER A 74 27.35 4.25 -17.00
C SER A 74 26.29 4.04 -15.92
N ILE A 75 25.22 3.30 -16.23
CA ILE A 75 24.45 2.57 -15.21
C ILE A 75 25.25 1.31 -14.84
N ILE A 76 26.42 1.51 -14.24
CA ILE A 76 27.19 0.42 -13.63
C ILE A 76 26.63 0.24 -12.22
N TYR A 77 25.76 -0.77 -12.11
CA TYR A 77 25.51 -1.60 -10.93
C TYR A 77 26.13 -1.13 -9.61
N PHE A 78 25.46 -0.20 -8.93
CA PHE A 78 25.43 -0.18 -7.47
C PHE A 78 24.15 -0.90 -7.01
N ILE A 79 24.11 -2.22 -7.24
CA ILE A 79 23.29 -3.07 -6.37
C ILE A 79 24.06 -3.11 -5.06
N ASN A 80 23.66 -2.28 -4.10
CA ASN A 80 24.12 -2.42 -2.73
C ASN A 80 23.87 -3.88 -2.29
N THR A 81 24.97 -4.60 -2.12
CA THR A 81 25.09 -5.97 -1.59
C THR A 81 24.66 -6.10 -0.12
N GLU A 82 24.00 -5.09 0.45
CA GLU A 82 23.45 -5.14 1.81
C GLU A 82 22.05 -5.79 1.86
N ASN A 83 21.36 -5.92 0.72
CA ASN A 83 20.02 -6.51 0.68
C ASN A 83 19.98 -8.02 0.36
N SER A 84 21.11 -8.65 0.03
CA SER A 84 21.15 -10.09 -0.27
C SER A 84 21.06 -11.01 0.97
N ALA A 85 21.06 -10.46 2.19
CA ALA A 85 20.99 -11.23 3.43
C ALA A 85 19.60 -11.28 4.09
N GLN A 86 18.59 -10.58 3.56
CA GLN A 86 17.26 -10.50 4.19
C GLN A 86 16.16 -10.91 3.22
N MET A 87 16.11 -12.21 2.93
CA MET A 87 14.97 -12.84 2.21
C MET A 87 13.73 -13.04 3.09
N GLY A 88 13.76 -12.61 4.35
CA GLY A 88 12.63 -12.77 5.27
C GLY A 88 11.70 -11.56 5.27
N LYS A 89 10.40 -11.80 5.40
CA LYS A 89 9.43 -10.73 5.73
C LYS A 89 9.82 -10.11 7.09
N PRO A 90 9.49 -8.84 7.36
CA PRO A 90 9.82 -8.21 8.66
C PRO A 90 9.24 -8.94 9.88
N GLU A 91 8.13 -9.68 9.72
CA GLU A 91 7.55 -10.57 10.75
C GLU A 91 8.45 -11.78 11.03
N GLU A 92 9.17 -12.26 10.01
CA GLU A 92 10.06 -13.41 10.07
C GLU A 92 11.39 -13.08 10.76
N LEU A 93 11.76 -11.79 10.83
CA LEU A 93 12.92 -11.31 11.60
C LEU A 93 12.75 -11.47 13.13
N ASN A 94 11.53 -11.68 13.61
CA ASN A 94 11.26 -11.91 15.03
C ASN A 94 11.48 -13.37 15.45
N TYR A 95 11.78 -14.28 14.50
CA TYR A 95 12.00 -15.70 14.79
C TYR A 95 13.50 -15.99 14.92
N TYR A 96 13.94 -16.36 16.13
CA TYR A 96 15.35 -16.69 16.34
C TYR A 96 15.63 -18.16 16.01
N PRO A 97 16.58 -18.43 15.11
CA PRO A 97 16.88 -19.80 14.71
C PRO A 97 17.60 -20.57 15.83
N LEU A 98 17.38 -21.88 15.90
CA LEU A 98 18.04 -22.76 16.85
C LEU A 98 19.32 -23.38 16.25
N PRO A 99 20.32 -23.72 17.07
CA PRO A 99 21.42 -24.57 16.63
C PRO A 99 20.88 -25.94 16.14
N LEU A 100 21.46 -26.47 15.07
CA LEU A 100 20.97 -27.68 14.39
C LEU A 100 20.76 -28.88 15.33
N ASN A 101 21.65 -29.09 16.30
CA ASN A 101 21.54 -30.20 17.26
C ASN A 101 20.32 -30.02 18.20
N THR A 102 20.10 -28.80 18.67
CA THR A 102 18.92 -28.46 19.48
C THR A 102 17.65 -28.62 18.65
N ALA A 103 17.64 -28.15 17.40
CA ALA A 103 16.50 -28.30 16.51
C ALA A 103 16.10 -29.76 16.28
N ARG A 104 17.10 -30.65 16.09
CA ARG A 104 16.87 -32.10 15.98
C ARG A 104 16.30 -32.71 17.27
N GLN A 105 16.82 -32.31 18.42
CA GLN A 105 16.33 -32.80 19.71
C GLN A 105 14.87 -32.42 19.93
N GLU A 106 14.50 -31.17 19.65
CA GLU A 106 13.13 -30.70 19.78
C GLU A 106 12.18 -31.39 18.80
N LEU A 107 12.59 -31.52 17.52
CA LEU A 107 11.78 -32.25 16.53
C LEU A 107 11.57 -33.71 16.95
N ASN A 108 12.62 -34.38 17.46
CA ASN A 108 12.52 -35.76 17.93
C ASN A 108 11.62 -35.91 19.17
N LYS A 109 11.69 -34.98 20.14
CA LYS A 109 10.78 -34.98 21.30
C LYS A 109 9.32 -34.94 20.86
N ILE A 110 9.00 -34.10 19.89
CA ILE A 110 7.64 -33.96 19.34
C ILE A 110 7.21 -35.22 18.59
N LEU A 111 8.11 -35.80 17.79
CA LEU A 111 7.84 -37.05 17.07
C LEU A 111 7.67 -38.27 18.00
N MET A 112 8.30 -38.26 19.18
CA MET A 112 8.17 -39.31 20.19
C MET A 112 6.90 -39.17 21.02
N ASN A 113 6.47 -37.93 21.33
CA ASN A 113 5.28 -37.64 22.14
C ASN A 113 3.95 -37.78 21.37
N ARG A 114 3.85 -38.75 20.45
CA ARG A 114 2.77 -38.97 19.46
C ARG A 114 1.34 -38.79 20.01
N SER A 115 0.86 -37.55 20.10
CA SER A 115 -0.56 -37.26 20.07
C SER A 115 -0.97 -37.24 18.59
N ALA A 116 -1.95 -38.08 18.23
CA ALA A 116 -2.29 -38.46 16.85
C ALA A 116 -2.85 -37.32 15.96
N GLN A 117 -2.69 -36.06 16.34
CA GLN A 117 -3.36 -34.91 15.72
C GLN A 117 -2.45 -33.74 15.31
N CYS A 118 -1.13 -33.82 15.46
CA CYS A 118 -0.28 -32.70 15.04
C CYS A 118 -0.21 -32.56 13.51
N SER A 119 -0.44 -31.33 13.02
CA SER A 119 -0.07 -30.86 11.67
C SER A 119 1.46 -30.89 11.49
N SER A 120 1.94 -30.64 10.27
CA SER A 120 3.38 -30.59 9.98
C SER A 120 4.11 -29.63 10.92
N VAL A 121 5.26 -30.06 11.43
CA VAL A 121 6.08 -29.30 12.37
C VAL A 121 7.40 -28.97 11.71
N PHE A 122 7.85 -27.72 11.83
CA PHE A 122 9.15 -27.27 11.35
C PHE A 122 9.89 -26.51 12.46
N VAL A 123 11.20 -26.68 12.48
CA VAL A 123 12.12 -26.05 13.42
C VAL A 123 13.10 -25.20 12.64
N LEU A 124 13.17 -23.91 12.93
CA LEU A 124 14.13 -23.00 12.32
C LEU A 124 15.54 -23.29 12.84
N CYS A 125 16.47 -23.38 11.90
CA CYS A 125 17.87 -23.67 12.13
C CYS A 125 18.74 -22.48 11.71
N ASN A 126 19.89 -22.31 12.37
CA ASN A 126 20.76 -21.15 12.17
C ASN A 126 21.69 -21.22 10.95
N GLY A 127 21.75 -22.37 10.25
CA GLY A 127 22.54 -22.52 9.03
C GLY A 127 24.06 -22.62 9.24
N ASP A 128 24.55 -22.76 10.48
CA ASP A 128 25.98 -22.85 10.78
C ASP A 128 26.63 -24.17 10.31
N ASP A 129 25.82 -25.16 9.93
CA ASP A 129 26.34 -26.43 9.44
C ASP A 129 26.86 -26.32 8.01
N LYS A 130 27.73 -27.26 7.61
CA LYS A 130 28.33 -27.28 6.26
C LYS A 130 27.31 -27.28 5.12
N LYS A 131 26.07 -27.69 5.36
CA LYS A 131 24.99 -27.72 4.37
C LYS A 131 24.06 -26.52 4.45
N GLN A 132 24.33 -25.54 5.32
CA GLN A 132 23.53 -24.32 5.52
C GLN A 132 22.04 -24.64 5.70
N THR A 133 21.75 -25.54 6.65
CA THR A 133 20.39 -25.99 6.97
C THR A 133 19.65 -24.90 7.73
N VAL A 134 18.58 -24.38 7.12
CA VAL A 134 17.76 -23.29 7.69
C VAL A 134 16.46 -23.77 8.31
N ALA A 135 15.99 -24.97 7.96
CA ALA A 135 14.87 -25.58 8.65
C ALA A 135 14.87 -27.11 8.57
N LEU A 136 14.37 -27.74 9.62
CA LEU A 136 14.05 -29.17 9.67
C LEU A 136 12.56 -29.34 9.89
N GLY A 137 11.92 -30.28 9.20
CA GLY A 137 10.50 -30.52 9.41
C GLY A 137 10.11 -31.99 9.41
N ALA A 138 8.92 -32.26 9.90
CA ALA A 138 8.30 -33.56 9.81
C ALA A 138 6.78 -33.44 9.70
N ASN A 139 6.18 -34.31 8.90
CA ASN A 139 4.75 -34.56 8.90
C ASN A 139 4.48 -35.92 9.57
N PRO A 140 4.04 -35.95 10.84
CA PRO A 140 3.78 -37.19 11.56
C PRO A 140 2.68 -38.05 10.90
N LYS A 141 1.67 -37.42 10.28
CA LYS A 141 0.55 -38.12 9.62
C LYS A 141 1.00 -38.87 8.38
N GLN A 142 1.84 -38.24 7.56
CA GLN A 142 2.32 -38.81 6.30
C GLN A 142 3.64 -39.58 6.46
N ARG A 143 4.26 -39.54 7.65
CA ARG A 143 5.60 -40.10 7.94
C ARG A 143 6.69 -39.55 7.01
N ILE A 144 6.57 -38.28 6.62
CA ILE A 144 7.52 -37.58 5.76
C ILE A 144 8.40 -36.68 6.63
N THR A 145 9.68 -36.60 6.31
CA THR A 145 10.63 -35.64 6.91
C THR A 145 11.11 -34.67 5.85
N TYR A 146 11.39 -33.44 6.28
CA TYR A 146 11.79 -32.33 5.43
C TYR A 146 13.10 -31.74 5.94
N SER A 147 13.94 -31.32 5.00
CA SER A 147 15.17 -30.56 5.28
C SER A 147 15.29 -29.46 4.26
N ILE A 148 15.44 -28.22 4.74
CA ILE A 148 15.59 -27.03 3.90
C ILE A 148 17.00 -26.51 4.05
N HIS A 149 17.67 -26.35 2.90
CA HIS A 149 19.04 -25.90 2.79
C HIS A 149 19.08 -24.62 1.95
N VAL A 150 19.80 -23.60 2.43
CA VAL A 150 20.10 -22.43 1.60
C VAL A 150 21.30 -22.77 0.75
N LEU A 151 21.08 -22.65 -0.55
CA LEU A 151 22.11 -22.75 -1.54
C LEU A 151 22.47 -21.31 -1.85
N GLY A 152 23.66 -20.87 -1.47
CA GLY A 152 24.10 -19.48 -1.63
C GLY A 152 23.99 -18.97 -3.08
N THR A 153 24.42 -17.73 -3.32
CA THR A 153 24.19 -17.06 -4.60
C THR A 153 24.82 -17.81 -5.78
N ILE A 154 24.00 -18.17 -6.78
CA ILE A 154 24.43 -18.84 -8.01
C ILE A 154 24.31 -17.84 -9.16
N LEU A 155 25.34 -17.77 -10.00
CA LEU A 155 25.31 -16.98 -11.22
C LEU A 155 24.26 -17.54 -12.20
N CYS A 156 23.46 -16.66 -12.82
CA CYS A 156 22.35 -17.07 -13.70
C CYS A 156 22.76 -18.03 -14.81
N ASN A 157 23.96 -17.87 -15.38
CA ASN A 157 24.47 -18.73 -16.45
C ASN A 157 24.82 -20.17 -16.00
N LYS A 158 24.92 -20.42 -14.70
CA LYS A 158 25.23 -21.74 -14.12
C LYS A 158 24.03 -22.43 -13.47
N ILE A 159 22.86 -21.79 -13.49
CA ILE A 159 21.67 -22.31 -12.78
C ILE A 159 21.25 -23.68 -13.31
N GLU A 160 21.20 -23.88 -14.64
CA GLU A 160 20.78 -25.15 -15.23
C GLU A 160 21.72 -26.32 -14.87
N GLU A 161 23.03 -26.11 -14.99
CA GLU A 161 24.05 -27.09 -14.56
C GLU A 161 23.87 -27.43 -13.08
N ARG A 162 23.59 -26.42 -12.26
CA ARG A 162 23.42 -26.57 -10.82
C ARG A 162 22.11 -27.29 -10.46
N ILE A 163 21.01 -27.03 -11.16
CA ILE A 163 19.74 -27.75 -11.01
C ILE A 163 19.93 -29.24 -11.36
N ALA A 164 20.66 -29.56 -12.43
CA ALA A 164 20.95 -30.94 -12.81
C ALA A 164 21.79 -31.66 -11.74
N SER A 165 22.78 -30.97 -11.16
CA SER A 165 23.54 -31.46 -10.00
C SER A 165 22.60 -31.73 -8.82
N PHE A 166 21.70 -30.80 -8.50
CA PHE A 166 20.78 -30.95 -7.36
C PHE A 166 19.81 -32.12 -7.52
N ARG A 167 19.31 -32.38 -8.73
CA ARG A 167 18.51 -33.58 -8.98
C ARG A 167 19.31 -34.85 -8.69
N THR A 168 20.56 -34.87 -9.14
CA THR A 168 21.46 -36.01 -8.95
C THR A 168 21.78 -36.21 -7.48
N ASP A 169 22.08 -35.13 -6.75
CA ASP A 169 22.36 -35.15 -5.32
C ASP A 169 21.12 -35.58 -4.52
N HIS A 170 19.93 -35.09 -4.87
CA HIS A 170 18.67 -35.47 -4.24
C HIS A 170 18.38 -36.98 -4.43
N LEU A 171 18.52 -37.49 -5.65
CA LEU A 171 18.37 -38.91 -5.95
C LEU A 171 19.39 -39.77 -5.19
N ASN A 172 20.67 -39.36 -5.18
CA ASN A 172 21.72 -40.10 -4.49
C ASN A 172 21.52 -40.10 -2.96
N TYR A 173 21.03 -39.00 -2.40
CA TYR A 173 20.83 -38.86 -0.95
C TYR A 173 19.69 -39.74 -0.43
N TYR A 174 18.53 -39.72 -1.10
CA TYR A 174 17.37 -40.49 -0.67
C TYR A 174 17.34 -41.92 -1.23
N PHE A 175 17.98 -42.17 -2.37
CA PHE A 175 17.98 -43.45 -3.08
C PHE A 175 19.39 -43.86 -3.53
N PRO A 176 20.29 -44.19 -2.59
CA PRO A 176 21.66 -44.59 -2.94
C PRO A 176 21.71 -45.89 -3.78
N ASN A 177 20.67 -46.72 -3.71
CA ASN A 177 20.52 -47.92 -4.53
C ASN A 177 19.84 -47.60 -5.87
N LYS A 178 20.65 -47.43 -6.92
CA LYS A 178 20.27 -47.07 -8.31
C LYS A 178 19.36 -48.06 -9.06
N LYS A 179 18.78 -49.06 -8.38
CA LYS A 179 17.99 -50.14 -9.01
C LYS A 179 16.53 -49.76 -9.32
N ILE A 180 16.06 -48.60 -8.86
CA ILE A 180 14.67 -48.16 -9.07
C ILE A 180 14.70 -46.90 -9.93
N ASN A 181 14.05 -46.95 -11.10
CA ASN A 181 13.86 -45.78 -11.95
C ASN A 181 12.86 -44.83 -11.27
N ARG A 182 13.35 -43.74 -10.69
CA ARG A 182 12.53 -42.70 -10.04
C ARG A 182 12.76 -41.37 -10.71
N GLN A 183 11.71 -40.57 -10.80
CA GLN A 183 11.74 -39.23 -11.36
C GLN A 183 11.69 -38.19 -10.23
N VAL A 184 12.43 -37.10 -10.40
CA VAL A 184 12.37 -35.94 -9.51
C VAL A 184 11.50 -34.90 -10.18
N GLU A 185 10.36 -34.59 -9.57
CA GLU A 185 9.56 -33.43 -9.96
C GLU A 185 10.25 -32.15 -9.50
N CYS A 186 10.29 -31.14 -10.36
CA CYS A 186 10.87 -29.85 -10.05
C CYS A 186 9.79 -28.78 -10.11
N PHE A 187 9.77 -27.96 -9.07
CA PHE A 187 8.90 -26.81 -8.96
C PHE A 187 9.79 -25.58 -8.99
N VAL A 188 9.59 -24.72 -9.99
CA VAL A 188 10.33 -23.49 -10.16
C VAL A 188 9.39 -22.33 -9.89
N GLN A 189 9.80 -21.43 -9.00
CA GLN A 189 9.20 -20.11 -8.88
C GLN A 189 10.22 -19.06 -9.29
N ALA A 190 9.81 -18.16 -10.19
CA ALA A 190 10.53 -16.93 -10.43
C ALA A 190 9.68 -15.73 -10.04
N THR A 191 10.36 -14.73 -9.49
CA THR A 191 9.78 -13.44 -9.15
C THR A 191 10.44 -12.39 -10.02
N TYR A 192 9.64 -11.71 -10.84
CA TYR A 192 10.09 -10.65 -11.73
C TYR A 192 9.64 -9.31 -11.17
N ASN A 193 10.59 -8.47 -10.74
CA ASN A 193 10.27 -7.09 -10.39
C ASN A 193 10.07 -6.27 -11.67
N ILE A 194 8.86 -5.74 -11.85
CA ILE A 194 8.50 -4.94 -13.02
C ILE A 194 8.75 -3.47 -12.75
N PHE A 195 8.31 -2.99 -11.58
CA PHE A 195 8.36 -1.58 -11.24
C PHE A 195 8.62 -1.38 -9.76
N GLY A 196 9.44 -0.38 -9.46
CA GLY A 196 9.69 0.05 -8.09
C GLY A 196 10.53 -0.91 -7.27
N ARG A 197 10.43 -0.77 -5.95
CA ARG A 197 11.17 -1.55 -4.96
C ARG A 197 10.22 -2.07 -3.90
N SER A 198 10.55 -3.24 -3.33
CA SER A 198 9.74 -3.82 -2.27
C SER A 198 9.53 -2.83 -1.12
N LEU A 199 8.26 -2.56 -0.84
CA LEU A 199 7.83 -1.70 0.27
C LEU A 199 7.81 -2.46 1.60
N GLU A 200 7.93 -3.80 1.59
CA GLU A 200 7.79 -4.65 2.78
C GLU A 200 8.85 -4.38 3.86
N ASN A 201 10.01 -3.83 3.48
CA ASN A 201 11.11 -3.56 4.42
C ASN A 201 11.22 -2.08 4.85
N MET A 202 10.29 -1.22 4.42
CA MET A 202 10.32 0.20 4.77
C MET A 202 9.67 0.43 6.13
N LYS A 203 10.49 0.50 7.19
CA LYS A 203 10.01 0.75 8.55
C LYS A 203 9.95 2.23 8.93
N ASP A 204 10.60 3.12 8.18
CA ASP A 204 10.79 4.50 8.61
C ASP A 204 10.20 5.52 7.62
N ILE A 205 9.32 6.40 8.11
CA ILE A 205 8.69 7.48 7.33
C ILE A 205 9.76 8.44 6.77
N LYS A 206 10.91 8.59 7.45
CA LYS A 206 12.02 9.41 6.94
C LYS A 206 12.67 8.82 5.69
N THR A 207 12.71 7.48 5.58
CA THR A 207 13.16 6.83 4.34
C THR A 207 12.14 6.94 3.22
N MET A 208 10.86 7.19 3.51
CA MET A 208 9.81 7.35 2.49
C MET A 208 10.06 8.55 1.56
N LYS A 209 10.59 9.67 2.08
CA LYS A 209 10.94 10.85 1.25
C LYS A 209 12.09 10.57 0.26
N GLN A 210 12.85 9.49 0.47
CA GLN A 210 13.96 9.08 -0.38
C GLN A 210 13.55 7.97 -1.37
N VAL A 211 12.31 7.49 -1.31
CA VAL A 211 11.84 6.44 -2.23
C VAL A 211 11.56 7.08 -3.58
N SER A 212 12.30 6.65 -4.59
CA SER A 212 12.17 7.15 -5.96
C SER A 212 10.91 6.65 -6.68
N THR A 213 10.02 5.90 -6.01
CA THR A 213 8.85 5.25 -6.62
C THR A 213 7.66 5.23 -5.67
N GLY A 214 6.47 5.63 -6.14
CA GLY A 214 5.23 5.60 -5.36
C GLY A 214 4.58 4.21 -5.22
N GLY A 215 5.17 3.15 -5.79
CA GLY A 215 4.62 1.80 -5.74
C GLY A 215 5.62 0.73 -6.16
N HIS A 216 5.18 -0.53 -6.09
CA HIS A 216 5.94 -1.73 -6.41
C HIS A 216 5.04 -2.73 -7.14
N ILE A 217 5.50 -3.23 -8.30
CA ILE A 217 4.84 -4.30 -9.05
C ILE A 217 5.85 -5.42 -9.26
N TYR A 218 5.47 -6.63 -8.86
CA TYR A 218 6.22 -7.83 -9.21
C TYR A 218 5.29 -8.97 -9.63
N ILE A 219 5.81 -9.88 -10.44
CA ILE A 219 5.09 -11.07 -10.89
C ILE A 219 5.78 -12.32 -10.35
N ASP A 220 5.01 -13.13 -9.65
CA ASP A 220 5.37 -14.49 -9.25
C ASP A 220 4.85 -15.49 -10.30
N ILE A 221 5.77 -16.18 -10.96
CA ILE A 221 5.47 -17.26 -11.90
C ILE A 221 5.88 -18.57 -11.27
N THR A 222 4.94 -19.51 -11.15
CA THR A 222 5.18 -20.87 -10.69
C THR A 222 4.98 -21.85 -11.84
N SER A 223 5.90 -22.81 -11.99
CA SER A 223 5.88 -23.83 -13.05
C SER A 223 6.41 -25.16 -12.54
N ARG A 224 5.84 -26.25 -13.06
CA ARG A 224 6.35 -27.62 -12.92
C ARG A 224 7.30 -27.96 -14.07
N ASN A 225 8.31 -27.14 -14.30
CA ASN A 225 9.29 -27.42 -15.35
C ASN A 225 10.60 -27.97 -14.75
N SER A 226 11.21 -28.84 -15.53
CA SER A 226 12.57 -29.32 -15.32
C SER A 226 13.66 -28.32 -15.75
N SER A 227 13.28 -27.17 -16.31
CA SER A 227 14.19 -26.11 -16.73
C SER A 227 13.92 -24.79 -16.00
N PHE A 228 14.97 -23.97 -15.88
CA PHE A 228 14.91 -22.62 -15.31
C PHE A 228 14.24 -21.61 -16.26
N LYS A 229 14.18 -21.92 -17.57
CA LYS A 229 13.57 -21.06 -18.57
C LYS A 229 12.04 -21.21 -18.56
N LEU A 230 11.36 -20.31 -17.85
CA LEU A 230 9.91 -20.33 -17.62
C LEU A 230 9.03 -19.90 -18.82
N PHE A 231 9.61 -19.68 -20.00
CA PHE A 231 8.88 -19.11 -21.16
C PHE A 231 8.24 -20.16 -22.08
N ASN A 232 8.26 -21.45 -21.71
CA ASN A 232 7.65 -22.52 -22.49
C ASN A 232 6.46 -23.14 -21.72
N GLU A 233 5.35 -23.35 -22.45
CA GLU A 233 4.05 -24.03 -22.26
C GLU A 233 3.57 -24.62 -20.90
N ASP A 234 4.41 -24.77 -19.88
CA ASP A 234 4.10 -25.45 -18.60
C ASP A 234 4.00 -24.47 -17.41
N ILE A 235 3.29 -23.36 -17.56
CA ILE A 235 3.08 -22.41 -16.45
C ILE A 235 1.86 -22.85 -15.63
N ASP A 236 2.08 -23.17 -14.35
CA ASP A 236 1.01 -23.60 -13.43
C ASP A 236 0.14 -22.43 -12.97
N ASN A 237 0.80 -21.33 -12.60
CA ASN A 237 0.12 -20.18 -12.00
C ASN A 237 0.99 -18.92 -12.09
N ILE A 238 0.35 -17.80 -12.41
CA ILE A 238 0.94 -16.47 -12.51
C ILE A 238 0.19 -15.56 -11.54
N LYS A 239 0.92 -14.89 -10.65
CA LYS A 239 0.37 -13.92 -9.70
C LYS A 239 1.07 -12.59 -9.87
N MET A 240 0.31 -11.54 -10.16
CA MET A 240 0.81 -10.18 -10.09
C MET A 240 0.54 -9.64 -8.70
N HIS A 241 1.58 -9.10 -8.08
CA HIS A 241 1.53 -8.42 -6.81
C HIS A 241 1.75 -6.94 -7.06
N VAL A 242 0.82 -6.13 -6.58
CA VAL A 242 0.92 -4.68 -6.67
C VAL A 242 0.84 -4.12 -5.26
N SER A 243 1.69 -3.16 -4.95
CA SER A 243 1.68 -2.43 -3.69
C SER A 243 1.88 -0.95 -3.98
N ILE A 244 1.10 -0.09 -3.34
CA ILE A 244 1.19 1.35 -3.51
C ILE A 244 1.48 2.01 -2.16
N LEU A 245 2.18 3.13 -2.19
CA LEU A 245 2.34 4.00 -1.04
C LEU A 245 1.33 5.15 -1.18
N ALA A 246 0.15 4.97 -0.58
CA ALA A 246 -0.94 5.96 -0.68
C ALA A 246 -0.46 7.37 -0.29
N GLY A 247 -0.81 8.37 -1.10
CA GLY A 247 -0.43 9.76 -0.86
C GLY A 247 1.00 10.13 -1.21
N HIS A 248 1.79 9.21 -1.79
CA HIS A 248 3.14 9.54 -2.21
C HIS A 248 3.14 10.60 -3.34
N PRO A 249 3.97 11.67 -3.29
CA PRO A 249 3.94 12.76 -4.28
C PRO A 249 4.25 12.36 -5.73
N LEU A 250 4.92 11.23 -5.93
CA LEU A 250 5.20 10.68 -7.27
C LEU A 250 4.00 9.93 -7.88
N LEU A 251 2.91 9.75 -7.14
CA LEU A 251 1.71 9.12 -7.66
C LEU A 251 0.92 10.12 -8.52
N LYS A 252 0.32 9.60 -9.60
CA LYS A 252 -0.35 10.43 -10.60
C LYS A 252 -1.58 11.16 -10.03
N LEU A 253 -2.28 10.57 -9.07
CA LEU A 253 -3.47 11.17 -8.47
C LEU A 253 -3.20 11.76 -7.08
N HIS A 254 -1.95 12.15 -6.79
CA HIS A 254 -1.59 12.76 -5.51
C HIS A 254 -2.49 13.95 -5.13
N PHE A 255 -2.89 14.79 -6.10
CA PHE A 255 -3.81 15.92 -5.86
C PHE A 255 -5.17 15.48 -5.29
N LEU A 256 -5.69 14.29 -5.68
CA LEU A 256 -6.93 13.74 -5.09
C LEU A 256 -6.70 13.26 -3.65
N TYR A 257 -5.48 12.84 -3.32
CA TYR A 257 -5.12 12.49 -1.96
C TYR A 257 -5.09 13.72 -1.07
N GLU A 258 -4.58 14.86 -1.54
CA GLU A 258 -4.61 16.12 -0.78
C GLU A 258 -6.04 16.56 -0.46
N ASP A 259 -6.95 16.49 -1.44
CA ASP A 259 -8.38 16.73 -1.22
C ASP A 259 -8.99 15.73 -0.23
N LEU A 260 -8.61 14.45 -0.29
CA LEU A 260 -9.09 13.42 0.63
C LEU A 260 -8.58 13.64 2.06
N THR A 261 -7.33 14.07 2.22
CA THR A 261 -6.75 14.41 3.53
C THR A 261 -7.46 15.60 4.15
N GLN A 262 -7.71 16.66 3.38
CA GLN A 262 -8.50 17.82 3.85
C GLN A 262 -9.92 17.40 4.27
N LEU A 263 -10.55 16.51 3.50
CA LEU A 263 -11.87 15.99 3.86
C LEU A 263 -11.84 15.12 5.14
N HIS A 264 -10.74 14.38 5.35
CA HIS A 264 -10.53 13.61 6.58
C HIS A 264 -10.34 14.52 7.80
N GLU A 265 -9.54 15.58 7.68
CA GLU A 265 -9.35 16.59 8.74
C GLU A 265 -10.70 17.23 9.12
N LEU A 266 -11.53 17.58 8.14
CA LEU A 266 -12.90 18.06 8.38
C LEU A 266 -13.76 17.02 9.11
N HIS A 267 -13.64 15.74 8.76
CA HIS A 267 -14.34 14.66 9.45
C HIS A 267 -13.87 14.48 10.90
N GLU A 268 -12.57 14.62 11.18
CA GLU A 268 -12.06 14.59 12.55
C GLU A 268 -12.58 15.76 13.39
N LEU A 269 -12.74 16.94 12.79
CA LEU A 269 -13.40 18.07 13.44
C LEU A 269 -14.86 17.74 13.78
N PHE A 270 -15.57 17.02 12.89
CA PHE A 270 -16.93 16.53 13.17
C PHE A 270 -17.01 15.54 14.31
N GLN A 271 -15.98 14.71 14.55
CA GLN A 271 -16.02 13.80 15.69
C GLN A 271 -15.81 14.53 17.03
N LYS A 272 -15.27 15.75 16.99
CA LYS A 272 -14.98 16.61 18.15
C LYS A 272 -16.08 17.66 18.42
N GLN A 273 -17.34 17.42 18.03
CA GLN A 273 -18.46 18.41 17.94
C GLN A 273 -18.59 19.43 19.08
N GLU A 274 -18.19 19.08 20.30
CA GLU A 274 -18.24 19.99 21.46
C GLU A 274 -17.24 21.15 21.41
N MET A 275 -16.31 21.19 20.44
CA MET A 275 -15.23 22.20 20.39
C MET A 275 -15.27 23.16 19.21
N VAL A 276 -16.24 23.06 18.30
CA VAL A 276 -16.30 23.95 17.12
C VAL A 276 -16.67 25.37 17.58
N ASN A 277 -15.67 26.26 17.55
CA ASN A 277 -15.81 27.69 17.81
C ASN A 277 -15.33 28.52 16.60
N ASP A 278 -15.44 29.84 16.69
CA ASP A 278 -15.08 30.77 15.61
C ASP A 278 -13.63 30.63 15.14
N GLU A 279 -12.71 30.25 16.04
CA GLU A 279 -11.28 30.10 15.79
C GLU A 279 -10.87 28.68 15.36
N THR A 280 -11.83 27.76 15.18
CA THR A 280 -11.52 26.41 14.67
C THR A 280 -10.86 26.52 13.29
N GLU A 281 -9.58 26.18 13.21
CA GLU A 281 -8.81 26.23 11.97
C GLU A 281 -9.32 25.18 10.96
N ILE A 282 -9.45 25.59 9.70
CA ILE A 282 -9.89 24.73 8.59
C ILE A 282 -8.74 24.39 7.66
N SER A 283 -7.82 25.33 7.43
CA SER A 283 -6.75 25.21 6.45
C SER A 283 -5.42 25.64 7.04
N ASP A 284 -4.40 24.81 6.86
CA ASP A 284 -3.00 25.12 7.20
C ASP A 284 -2.40 26.21 6.31
N LYS A 285 -2.99 26.46 5.13
CA LYS A 285 -2.52 27.43 4.13
C LYS A 285 -3.70 28.28 3.63
N PRO A 286 -4.25 29.14 4.48
CA PRO A 286 -5.46 29.88 4.13
C PRO A 286 -5.19 30.96 3.07
N LEU A 287 -6.20 31.20 2.24
CA LEU A 287 -6.24 32.36 1.36
C LEU A 287 -6.75 33.58 2.14
N ASN A 288 -6.48 34.78 1.61
CA ASN A 288 -7.05 36.01 2.16
C ASN A 288 -8.59 35.99 2.00
N GLU A 289 -9.32 36.41 3.02
CA GLU A 289 -10.78 36.48 3.00
C GLU A 289 -11.28 37.37 1.85
N ASP A 290 -10.63 38.51 1.60
CA ASP A 290 -11.02 39.40 0.50
C ASP A 290 -10.88 38.72 -0.88
N ASP A 291 -9.81 37.93 -1.07
CA ASP A 291 -9.58 37.18 -2.30
C ASP A 291 -10.63 36.07 -2.48
N ILE A 292 -11.05 35.44 -1.37
CA ILE A 292 -12.13 34.44 -1.38
C ILE A 292 -13.45 35.10 -1.75
N LEU A 293 -13.80 36.21 -1.13
CA LEU A 293 -15.06 36.92 -1.40
C LEU A 293 -15.12 37.42 -2.84
N GLN A 294 -14.03 37.96 -3.38
CA GLN A 294 -13.95 38.36 -4.79
C GLN A 294 -14.19 37.18 -5.74
N GLN A 295 -13.52 36.04 -5.50
CA GLN A 295 -13.70 34.84 -6.30
C GLN A 295 -15.13 34.27 -6.18
N LEU A 296 -15.76 34.36 -5.00
CA LEU A 296 -17.16 33.97 -4.82
C LEU A 296 -18.11 34.82 -5.70
N THR A 297 -17.87 36.12 -5.82
CA THR A 297 -18.65 36.99 -6.72
C THR A 297 -18.50 36.55 -8.18
N GLU A 298 -17.28 36.21 -8.61
CA GLU A 298 -17.03 35.69 -9.96
C GLU A 298 -17.71 34.34 -10.19
N VAL A 299 -17.62 33.42 -9.22
CA VAL A 299 -18.24 32.10 -9.27
C VAL A 299 -19.77 32.22 -9.34
N ALA A 300 -20.38 33.08 -8.53
CA ALA A 300 -21.81 33.35 -8.57
C ALA A 300 -22.27 33.98 -9.89
N SER A 301 -21.40 34.76 -10.55
CA SER A 301 -21.71 35.45 -11.81
C SER A 301 -21.46 34.59 -13.06
N SER A 302 -20.51 33.66 -12.99
CA SER A 302 -20.07 32.80 -14.10
C SER A 302 -21.02 31.60 -14.28
N SER A 303 -22.02 31.76 -15.15
CA SER A 303 -22.91 30.67 -15.58
C SER A 303 -22.12 29.57 -16.29
N LEU A 304 -22.17 28.34 -15.76
CA LEU A 304 -21.38 27.19 -16.23
C LEU A 304 -22.10 26.40 -17.33
N VAL A 305 -21.37 26.14 -18.42
CA VAL A 305 -21.76 25.39 -19.62
C VAL A 305 -21.21 23.96 -19.54
N GLU A 306 -22.06 23.02 -19.95
CA GLU A 306 -21.90 21.60 -20.36
C GLU A 306 -20.74 20.74 -19.83
N THR A 307 -21.12 19.59 -19.26
CA THR A 307 -20.30 18.48 -18.78
C THR A 307 -19.96 17.48 -19.89
N ALA A 308 -18.89 17.73 -20.65
CA ALA A 308 -18.28 16.68 -21.50
C ALA A 308 -17.07 16.05 -20.79
N PRO A 309 -16.97 14.72 -20.66
CA PRO A 309 -15.77 14.09 -20.10
C PRO A 309 -14.57 14.31 -21.04
N LYS A 310 -13.45 14.80 -20.50
CA LYS A 310 -12.18 14.91 -21.23
C LYS A 310 -11.61 13.50 -21.47
N LYS A 311 -11.05 13.28 -22.66
CA LYS A 311 -10.51 11.96 -23.08
C LYS A 311 -9.16 11.62 -22.46
N ASP A 312 -8.40 12.62 -22.01
CA ASP A 312 -7.09 12.45 -21.40
C ASP A 312 -7.08 13.04 -19.99
N ILE A 313 -6.48 12.30 -19.04
CA ILE A 313 -6.15 12.83 -17.71
C ILE A 313 -4.99 13.80 -17.90
N ASP A 314 -5.30 15.08 -18.03
CA ASP A 314 -4.37 16.10 -17.58
C ASP A 314 -4.33 16.04 -16.05
N SER A 315 -3.14 16.14 -15.44
CA SER A 315 -2.99 15.94 -13.98
C SER A 315 -3.81 16.93 -13.16
N ASP A 316 -4.17 18.06 -13.78
CA ASP A 316 -4.74 19.20 -13.07
C ASP A 316 -6.24 19.39 -13.36
N ASP A 317 -6.83 18.65 -14.31
CA ASP A 317 -8.23 18.86 -14.72
C ASP A 317 -8.92 17.60 -15.28
N LEU A 318 -9.47 16.79 -14.36
CA LEU A 318 -10.14 15.50 -14.65
C LEU A 318 -11.49 15.66 -15.38
N ARG A 319 -12.17 16.79 -15.21
CA ARG A 319 -13.53 17.06 -15.72
C ARG A 319 -13.86 18.53 -15.53
N TYR A 320 -14.86 19.01 -16.27
CA TYR A 320 -15.43 20.33 -16.01
C TYR A 320 -15.99 20.42 -14.58
N TYR A 321 -15.61 21.49 -13.89
CA TYR A 321 -16.06 21.81 -12.54
C TYR A 321 -17.34 22.64 -12.58
N ASP A 322 -18.37 22.10 -11.91
CA ASP A 322 -19.64 22.79 -11.71
C ASP A 322 -19.52 23.86 -10.61
N LEU A 323 -20.64 24.53 -10.30
CA LEU A 323 -20.69 25.56 -9.27
C LEU A 323 -20.24 25.00 -7.91
N LEU A 324 -20.71 23.82 -7.53
CA LEU A 324 -20.43 23.21 -6.24
C LEU A 324 -18.96 22.77 -6.13
N ASP A 325 -18.37 22.30 -7.22
CA ASP A 325 -16.95 21.96 -7.29
C ASP A 325 -16.07 23.19 -7.08
N LYS A 326 -16.41 24.31 -7.73
CA LYS A 326 -15.69 25.58 -7.54
C LYS A 326 -15.81 26.09 -6.10
N LEU A 327 -16.98 25.92 -5.48
CA LEU A 327 -17.16 26.27 -4.07
C LEU A 327 -16.26 25.42 -3.17
N TRP A 328 -16.13 24.10 -3.40
CA TRP A 328 -15.18 23.28 -2.66
C TRP A 328 -13.75 23.81 -2.80
N ILE A 329 -13.28 23.97 -4.04
CA ILE A 329 -11.90 24.39 -4.35
C ILE A 329 -11.54 25.69 -3.65
N LEU A 330 -12.49 26.61 -3.54
CA LEU A 330 -12.30 27.91 -2.92
C LEU A 330 -12.42 27.87 -1.39
N LEU A 331 -13.54 27.35 -0.88
CA LEU A 331 -13.91 27.43 0.54
C LEU A 331 -13.06 26.52 1.44
N LYS A 332 -12.41 25.50 0.89
CA LYS A 332 -11.45 24.67 1.65
C LYS A 332 -10.21 25.45 2.12
N ASN A 333 -9.97 26.64 1.57
CA ASN A 333 -8.87 27.53 1.96
C ASN A 333 -9.30 28.63 2.95
N CYS A 334 -10.52 28.56 3.50
CA CYS A 334 -10.93 29.43 4.59
C CYS A 334 -10.02 29.20 5.80
N LYS A 335 -9.65 30.28 6.50
CA LYS A 335 -8.81 30.20 7.70
C LYS A 335 -9.47 29.43 8.83
N ASN A 336 -10.70 29.80 9.16
CA ASN A 336 -11.42 29.24 10.30
C ASN A 336 -12.93 29.12 10.03
N ALA A 337 -13.64 28.45 10.95
CA ALA A 337 -15.07 28.20 10.85
C ALA A 337 -15.92 29.47 10.73
N SER A 338 -15.49 30.58 11.37
CA SER A 338 -16.19 31.86 11.30
C SER A 338 -16.13 32.46 9.89
N VAL A 339 -14.93 32.51 9.29
CA VAL A 339 -14.74 32.97 7.91
C VAL A 339 -15.54 32.10 6.94
N LEU A 340 -15.48 30.77 7.09
CA LEU A 340 -16.26 29.85 6.24
C LEU A 340 -17.76 30.16 6.30
N LYS A 341 -18.31 30.37 7.51
CA LYS A 341 -19.72 30.73 7.69
C LYS A 341 -20.05 32.05 6.99
N ASN A 342 -19.21 33.07 7.15
CA ASN A 342 -19.41 34.37 6.50
C ASN A 342 -19.36 34.25 4.98
N CYS A 343 -18.43 33.47 4.43
CA CYS A 343 -18.35 33.17 3.00
C CYS A 343 -19.62 32.51 2.46
N PHE A 344 -20.22 31.55 3.19
CA PHE A 344 -21.51 30.97 2.78
C PHE A 344 -22.66 31.98 2.82
N LEU A 345 -22.74 32.81 3.86
CA LEU A 345 -23.78 33.84 3.96
C LEU A 345 -23.65 34.87 2.83
N PHE A 346 -22.43 35.32 2.56
CA PHE A 346 -22.12 36.22 1.45
C PHE A 346 -22.50 35.58 0.11
N LEU A 347 -22.14 34.32 -0.13
CA LEU A 347 -22.54 33.60 -1.35
C LEU A 347 -24.07 33.57 -1.49
N PHE A 348 -24.80 33.27 -0.42
CA PHE A 348 -26.27 33.23 -0.47
C PHE A 348 -26.87 34.61 -0.77
N GLU A 349 -26.30 35.69 -0.25
CA GLU A 349 -26.67 37.06 -0.61
C GLU A 349 -26.44 37.34 -2.10
N GLN A 350 -25.24 37.02 -2.61
CA GLN A 350 -24.90 37.22 -4.03
C GLN A 350 -25.82 36.42 -4.96
N LEU A 351 -26.20 35.20 -4.60
CA LEU A 351 -27.11 34.38 -5.40
C LEU A 351 -28.55 34.91 -5.42
N ILE A 352 -28.99 35.58 -4.35
CA ILE A 352 -30.31 36.23 -4.30
C ILE A 352 -30.32 37.48 -5.19
N ASP A 353 -29.29 38.31 -5.08
CA ASP A 353 -29.18 39.56 -5.84
C ASP A 353 -28.94 39.30 -7.34
N GLY A 354 -28.24 38.22 -7.67
CA GLY A 354 -27.88 37.81 -9.03
C GLY A 354 -28.90 36.95 -9.78
N ALA A 355 -30.13 36.78 -9.27
CA ALA A 355 -31.13 35.80 -9.72
C ALA A 355 -31.25 35.65 -11.25
N LYS A 356 -30.53 34.66 -11.80
CA LYS A 356 -30.70 34.16 -13.17
C LYS A 356 -31.46 32.83 -13.09
N THR A 357 -32.63 32.80 -13.72
CA THR A 357 -33.63 31.71 -13.66
C THR A 357 -33.20 30.40 -14.35
N GLU A 358 -32.00 30.31 -14.94
CA GLU A 358 -31.61 29.24 -15.88
C GLU A 358 -30.42 28.38 -15.42
N LEU A 359 -30.07 28.38 -14.13
CA LEU A 359 -29.04 27.47 -13.63
C LEU A 359 -29.62 26.06 -13.36
N GLN A 360 -29.26 25.10 -14.20
CA GLN A 360 -29.48 23.68 -13.93
C GLN A 360 -28.35 23.16 -13.04
N LEU A 361 -28.61 23.05 -11.74
CA LEU A 361 -27.80 22.21 -10.86
C LEU A 361 -28.26 20.76 -11.04
N GLU A 362 -27.43 19.93 -11.68
CA GLU A 362 -27.73 18.50 -11.93
C GLU A 362 -27.79 17.66 -10.64
N ASP A 363 -27.30 18.15 -9.49
CA ASP A 363 -27.22 17.36 -8.26
C ASP A 363 -28.07 17.89 -7.11
N ASP A 364 -28.88 16.98 -6.56
CA ASP A 364 -29.96 17.23 -5.60
C ASP A 364 -29.64 16.70 -4.20
N PHE A 365 -28.57 15.92 -4.05
CA PHE A 365 -28.45 15.03 -2.89
C PHE A 365 -27.88 15.74 -1.65
N THR A 366 -27.02 16.75 -1.82
CA THR A 366 -26.41 17.50 -0.70
C THR A 366 -27.36 18.55 -0.14
N LYS A 367 -27.26 18.85 1.16
CA LYS A 367 -28.04 19.91 1.82
C LYS A 367 -27.70 21.27 1.22
N VAL A 368 -26.40 21.55 1.02
CA VAL A 368 -25.95 22.81 0.41
C VAL A 368 -26.43 22.95 -1.03
N GLY A 369 -26.42 21.87 -1.83
CA GLY A 369 -26.92 21.88 -3.19
C GLY A 369 -28.43 22.19 -3.26
N LYS A 370 -29.22 21.63 -2.32
CA LYS A 370 -30.65 21.95 -2.17
C LYS A 370 -30.86 23.42 -1.80
N ILE A 371 -30.09 23.96 -0.86
CA ILE A 371 -30.19 25.37 -0.45
C ILE A 371 -29.87 26.31 -1.61
N VAL A 372 -28.73 26.11 -2.28
CA VAL A 372 -28.31 26.93 -3.43
C VAL A 372 -29.39 26.90 -4.51
N ARG A 373 -29.95 25.73 -4.81
CA ARG A 373 -31.03 25.58 -5.78
C ARG A 373 -32.30 26.31 -5.40
N GLU A 374 -32.74 26.21 -4.14
CA GLU A 374 -33.98 26.87 -3.70
C GLU A 374 -33.81 28.40 -3.62
N ILE A 375 -32.61 28.89 -3.35
CA ILE A 375 -32.24 30.31 -3.49
C ILE A 375 -32.34 30.73 -4.96
N LEU A 376 -31.71 29.99 -5.88
CA LEU A 376 -31.73 30.28 -7.32
C LEU A 376 -33.16 30.25 -7.91
N ARG A 377 -34.05 29.43 -7.33
CA ARG A 377 -35.48 29.38 -7.69
C ARG A 377 -36.31 30.53 -7.12
N GLY A 378 -35.70 31.41 -6.31
CA GLY A 378 -36.40 32.49 -5.60
C GLY A 378 -37.36 32.00 -4.50
N LYS A 379 -37.23 30.73 -4.07
CA LYS A 379 -38.13 30.09 -3.10
C LYS A 379 -37.63 30.16 -1.67
N MET A 380 -36.38 30.57 -1.45
CA MET A 380 -35.73 30.56 -0.15
C MET A 380 -35.14 31.93 0.17
N LYS A 381 -35.34 32.40 1.41
CA LYS A 381 -34.61 33.53 1.99
C LYS A 381 -33.27 33.03 2.55
N ILE A 382 -32.31 33.93 2.75
CA ILE A 382 -30.98 33.60 3.31
C ILE A 382 -31.14 32.70 4.55
N PRO A 383 -30.63 31.46 4.53
CA PRO A 383 -30.71 30.57 5.67
C PRO A 383 -29.85 31.08 6.82
N ARG A 384 -30.35 30.90 8.05
CA ARG A 384 -29.49 31.01 9.23
C ARG A 384 -28.72 29.70 9.36
N ILE A 385 -27.40 29.79 9.29
CA ILE A 385 -26.50 28.64 9.43
C ILE A 385 -25.60 28.80 10.67
N SER A 386 -25.38 27.70 11.36
CA SER A 386 -24.41 27.56 12.44
C SER A 386 -23.00 27.26 11.90
N LEU A 387 -21.98 27.33 12.78
CA LEU A 387 -20.61 26.96 12.43
C LEU A 387 -20.49 25.46 12.08
N CYS A 388 -21.26 24.60 12.77
CA CYS A 388 -21.27 23.17 12.46
C CYS A 388 -21.92 22.89 11.10
N GLU A 389 -22.97 23.63 10.75
CA GLU A 389 -23.62 23.52 9.43
C GLU A 389 -22.71 24.02 8.30
N SER A 390 -21.93 25.09 8.51
CA SER A 390 -20.99 25.57 7.50
C SER A 390 -19.90 24.53 7.22
N LEU A 391 -19.34 23.91 8.25
CA LEU A 391 -18.42 22.77 8.09
C LEU A 391 -19.10 21.60 7.37
N GLU A 392 -20.40 21.37 7.61
CA GLU A 392 -21.11 20.21 7.06
C GLU A 392 -21.30 20.41 5.55
N PHE A 393 -21.63 21.63 5.15
CA PHE A 393 -21.69 22.00 3.75
C PHE A 393 -20.33 21.85 3.09
N LEU A 394 -19.25 22.29 3.74
CA LEU A 394 -17.91 22.13 3.17
C LEU A 394 -17.55 20.64 2.97
N PHE A 395 -17.84 19.79 3.95
CA PHE A 395 -17.65 18.34 3.83
C PHE A 395 -18.50 17.74 2.68
N GLU A 396 -19.78 18.10 2.58
CA GLU A 396 -20.66 17.64 1.50
C GLU A 396 -20.14 18.04 0.12
N LEU A 397 -19.63 19.26 -0.03
CA LEU A 397 -19.02 19.74 -1.28
C LEU A 397 -17.78 18.91 -1.64
N GLY A 398 -16.87 18.68 -0.70
CA GLY A 398 -15.64 17.91 -0.95
C GLY A 398 -15.92 16.43 -1.24
N ALA A 399 -16.80 15.80 -0.47
CA ALA A 399 -17.22 14.42 -0.70
C ALA A 399 -17.87 14.24 -2.07
N ARG A 400 -18.74 15.18 -2.48
CA ARG A 400 -19.35 15.21 -3.80
C ARG A 400 -18.29 15.36 -4.90
N LYS A 401 -17.41 16.36 -4.77
CA LYS A 401 -16.37 16.68 -5.76
C LYS A 401 -15.46 15.49 -6.00
N LEU A 402 -14.95 14.87 -4.92
CA LEU A 402 -14.12 13.66 -4.99
C LEU A 402 -14.87 12.47 -5.61
N LYS A 403 -16.13 12.23 -5.23
CA LYS A 403 -16.95 11.16 -5.84
C LYS A 403 -17.02 11.33 -7.36
N LEU A 404 -17.28 12.54 -7.84
CA LEU A 404 -17.36 12.82 -9.27
C LEU A 404 -16.01 12.75 -9.98
N ASP A 405 -14.94 13.15 -9.31
CA ASP A 405 -13.57 13.03 -9.83
C ASP A 405 -13.18 11.57 -10.00
N PHE A 406 -13.42 10.72 -8.99
CA PHE A 406 -13.23 9.29 -9.13
C PHE A 406 -14.13 8.70 -10.22
N LYS A 407 -15.39 9.13 -10.32
CA LYS A 407 -16.27 8.72 -11.43
C LYS A 407 -15.66 9.06 -12.79
N SER A 408 -15.05 10.23 -12.93
CA SER A 408 -14.33 10.61 -14.15
C SER A 408 -13.14 9.67 -14.42
N VAL A 409 -12.29 9.44 -13.41
CA VAL A 409 -11.14 8.51 -13.51
C VAL A 409 -11.58 7.12 -13.95
N PHE A 410 -12.59 6.54 -13.29
CA PHE A 410 -13.08 5.20 -13.62
C PHE A 410 -13.85 5.13 -14.94
N SER A 411 -14.47 6.22 -15.40
CA SER A 411 -15.21 6.25 -16.66
C SER A 411 -14.33 5.95 -17.89
N GLN A 412 -13.03 6.18 -17.78
CA GLN A 412 -12.04 5.87 -18.81
C GLN A 412 -11.77 4.36 -18.92
N TYR A 413 -12.06 3.62 -17.87
CA TYR A 413 -11.73 2.19 -17.74
C TYR A 413 -12.97 1.29 -17.74
N GLN A 414 -14.17 1.84 -17.48
CA GLN A 414 -15.38 1.06 -17.36
C GLN A 414 -16.09 0.81 -18.70
N LYS A 415 -16.62 -0.41 -18.85
CA LYS A 415 -17.60 -0.70 -19.90
C LYS A 415 -18.93 0.02 -19.59
N PRO A 416 -19.77 0.32 -20.61
CA PRO A 416 -21.02 1.06 -20.43
C PRO A 416 -21.98 0.49 -19.39
N ARG A 417 -21.93 -0.83 -19.13
CA ARG A 417 -22.81 -1.53 -18.18
C ARG A 417 -22.47 -1.26 -16.71
N ASP A 418 -21.25 -0.81 -16.41
CA ASP A 418 -20.77 -0.60 -15.03
C ASP A 418 -20.70 0.88 -14.61
N LYS A 419 -21.14 1.81 -15.49
CA LYS A 419 -21.05 3.27 -15.30
C LYS A 419 -21.72 3.80 -14.03
N ASN A 420 -22.66 3.05 -13.48
CA ASN A 420 -23.45 3.46 -12.31
C ASN A 420 -22.99 2.77 -11.01
N LEU A 421 -21.91 2.00 -11.02
CA LEU A 421 -21.49 1.25 -9.82
C LEU A 421 -21.16 2.19 -8.66
N ILE A 422 -20.42 3.27 -8.92
CA ILE A 422 -20.07 4.27 -7.90
C ILE A 422 -21.31 4.94 -7.33
N ASP A 423 -22.26 5.34 -8.17
CA ASP A 423 -23.51 5.95 -7.72
C ASP A 423 -24.36 4.96 -6.91
N THR A 424 -24.44 3.71 -7.36
CA THR A 424 -25.21 2.66 -6.66
C THR A 424 -24.62 2.38 -5.28
N THR A 425 -23.31 2.20 -5.18
CA THR A 425 -22.62 1.97 -3.90
C THR A 425 -22.75 3.20 -3.01
N TRP A 426 -22.54 4.41 -3.54
CA TRP A 426 -22.68 5.66 -2.81
C TRP A 426 -24.08 5.83 -2.20
N SER A 427 -25.12 5.56 -2.98
CA SER A 427 -26.50 5.62 -2.50
C SER A 427 -26.84 4.53 -1.49
N SER A 428 -26.12 3.40 -1.50
CA SER A 428 -26.31 2.31 -0.52
C SER A 428 -25.57 2.53 0.81
N LEU A 429 -24.79 3.61 0.92
CA LEU A 429 -24.15 4.00 2.19
C LEU A 429 -25.26 4.51 3.13
N GLU A 430 -25.95 3.60 3.83
CA GLU A 430 -26.92 3.92 4.87
C GLU A 430 -26.34 3.47 6.22
N SER A 431 -26.21 4.39 7.19
CA SER A 431 -25.72 4.06 8.53
C SER A 431 -25.82 5.23 9.52
N ASP A 432 -25.66 4.92 10.80
CA ASP A 432 -25.48 5.88 11.90
C ASP A 432 -24.26 6.83 11.72
N ASP A 433 -23.26 6.44 10.91
CA ASP A 433 -22.10 7.28 10.58
C ASP A 433 -21.86 7.39 9.06
N LEU A 434 -22.80 8.06 8.38
CA LEU A 434 -22.76 8.28 6.93
C LEU A 434 -21.43 8.91 6.46
N LYS A 435 -20.88 9.86 7.21
CA LYS A 435 -19.68 10.61 6.81
C LYS A 435 -18.44 9.71 6.88
N ALA A 436 -18.28 8.90 7.93
CA ALA A 436 -17.16 7.94 8.01
C ALA A 436 -17.22 6.90 6.88
N ASN A 437 -18.42 6.42 6.55
CA ASN A 437 -18.60 5.48 5.45
C ASN A 437 -18.30 6.09 4.08
N GLN A 438 -18.69 7.35 3.86
CA GLN A 438 -18.29 8.11 2.66
C GLN A 438 -16.77 8.27 2.59
N MET A 439 -16.11 8.62 3.70
CA MET A 439 -14.65 8.74 3.78
C MET A 439 -13.93 7.43 3.47
N LEU A 440 -14.39 6.33 4.07
CA LEU A 440 -13.83 5.01 3.82
C LEU A 440 -13.96 4.64 2.33
N TYR A 441 -15.15 4.87 1.76
CA TYR A 441 -15.40 4.57 0.36
C TYR A 441 -14.55 5.43 -0.60
N LEU A 442 -14.42 6.74 -0.34
CA LEU A 442 -13.54 7.62 -1.11
C LEU A 442 -12.06 7.17 -1.02
N SER A 443 -11.61 6.74 0.17
CA SER A 443 -10.26 6.21 0.36
C SER A 443 -10.02 4.93 -0.44
N GLN A 444 -11.02 4.06 -0.52
CA GLN A 444 -10.97 2.85 -1.35
C GLN A 444 -10.95 3.19 -2.85
N LEU A 445 -11.74 4.18 -3.28
CA LEU A 445 -11.72 4.66 -4.66
C LEU A 445 -10.36 5.26 -5.03
N TYR A 446 -9.73 6.01 -4.12
CA TYR A 446 -8.38 6.54 -4.30
C TYR A 446 -7.36 5.41 -4.52
N ILE A 447 -7.29 4.47 -3.57
CA ILE A 447 -6.37 3.33 -3.62
C ILE A 447 -6.55 2.53 -4.92
N SER A 448 -7.81 2.24 -5.28
CA SER A 448 -8.15 1.55 -6.52
C SER A 448 -7.68 2.28 -7.77
N SER A 449 -7.88 3.60 -7.80
CA SER A 449 -7.54 4.44 -8.95
C SER A 449 -6.02 4.48 -9.16
N GLU A 450 -5.25 4.55 -8.06
CA GLU A 450 -3.80 4.49 -8.10
C GLU A 450 -3.29 3.11 -8.53
N PHE A 451 -3.91 2.02 -8.06
CA PHE A 451 -3.59 0.68 -8.53
C PHE A 451 -3.77 0.55 -10.05
N ILE A 452 -4.90 0.99 -10.58
CA ILE A 452 -5.20 0.93 -12.01
C ILE A 452 -4.21 1.80 -12.81
N ASN A 453 -3.96 3.03 -12.37
CA ASN A 453 -3.01 3.92 -13.04
C ASN A 453 -1.59 3.36 -13.02
N LEU A 454 -1.15 2.81 -11.89
CA LEU A 454 0.19 2.23 -11.77
C LEU A 454 0.35 1.03 -12.70
N VAL A 455 -0.63 0.11 -12.73
CA VAL A 455 -0.61 -1.03 -13.65
C VAL A 455 -0.63 -0.55 -15.10
N LYS A 456 -1.49 0.40 -15.47
CA LYS A 456 -1.58 0.92 -16.84
C LYS A 456 -0.28 1.58 -17.30
N MET A 457 0.40 2.32 -16.42
CA MET A 457 1.64 3.03 -16.77
C MET A 457 2.84 2.09 -16.89
N GLN A 458 2.87 1.01 -16.11
CA GLN A 458 4.07 0.18 -15.95
C GLN A 458 3.95 -1.19 -16.62
N VAL A 459 2.74 -1.64 -16.91
CA VAL A 459 2.48 -2.93 -17.54
C VAL A 459 1.71 -2.69 -18.83
N TYR A 460 2.20 -3.27 -19.93
CA TYR A 460 1.48 -3.27 -21.20
C TYR A 460 0.24 -4.18 -21.09
N VAL A 461 -0.87 -3.59 -20.65
CA VAL A 461 -2.18 -4.25 -20.54
C VAL A 461 -3.09 -3.59 -21.57
N ASN A 462 -3.75 -4.38 -22.41
CA ASN A 462 -4.73 -3.83 -23.34
C ASN A 462 -5.96 -3.29 -22.57
N ASP A 463 -6.63 -2.28 -23.12
CA ASP A 463 -7.76 -1.62 -22.46
C ASP A 463 -8.90 -2.59 -22.13
N GLU A 464 -9.09 -3.64 -22.94
CA GLU A 464 -10.10 -4.67 -22.69
C GLU A 464 -9.85 -5.47 -21.40
N THR A 465 -8.59 -5.83 -21.12
CA THR A 465 -8.23 -6.55 -19.88
C THR A 465 -8.40 -5.62 -18.68
N LEU A 466 -7.97 -4.36 -18.81
CA LEU A 466 -8.13 -3.37 -17.73
C LEU A 466 -9.62 -3.14 -17.42
N ALA A 467 -10.46 -3.05 -18.45
CA ALA A 467 -11.90 -2.89 -18.29
C ALA A 467 -12.62 -4.09 -17.67
N LEU A 468 -12.10 -5.32 -17.85
CA LEU A 468 -12.62 -6.52 -17.16
C LEU A 468 -12.22 -6.56 -15.69
N THR A 469 -11.04 -6.03 -15.34
CA THR A 469 -10.55 -6.01 -13.95
C THR A 469 -11.10 -4.86 -13.11
N THR A 470 -11.45 -3.72 -13.73
CA THR A 470 -11.94 -2.52 -13.04
C THR A 470 -13.17 -2.78 -12.14
N PRO A 471 -14.22 -3.51 -12.59
CA PRO A 471 -15.34 -3.87 -11.73
C PRO A 471 -14.95 -4.78 -10.56
N ILE A 472 -13.90 -5.61 -10.71
CA ILE A 472 -13.40 -6.47 -9.63
C ILE A 472 -12.77 -5.59 -8.54
N PHE A 473 -11.92 -4.63 -8.90
CA PHE A 473 -11.37 -3.67 -7.93
C PHE A 473 -12.47 -2.91 -7.19
N LEU A 474 -13.49 -2.43 -7.90
CA LEU A 474 -14.60 -1.70 -7.30
C LEU A 474 -15.51 -2.57 -6.41
N ARG A 475 -15.63 -3.88 -6.69
CA ARG A 475 -16.46 -4.81 -5.90
C ARG A 475 -15.73 -5.44 -4.72
N VAL A 476 -14.42 -5.66 -4.81
CA VAL A 476 -13.61 -6.30 -3.75
C VAL A 476 -13.43 -5.38 -2.54
N LEU A 477 -13.65 -4.07 -2.70
CA LEU A 477 -13.36 -3.09 -1.66
C LEU A 477 -14.55 -2.70 -0.80
N TYR A 478 -15.79 -2.91 -1.24
CA TYR A 478 -16.94 -2.78 -0.37
C TYR A 478 -17.29 -4.13 0.27
N ILE A 479 -16.49 -4.52 1.27
CA ILE A 479 -16.97 -5.45 2.31
C ILE A 479 -17.45 -4.54 3.44
N PRO A 480 -18.77 -4.28 3.57
CA PRO A 480 -19.26 -3.66 4.80
C PRO A 480 -18.78 -4.57 5.94
N ASN A 481 -18.13 -3.98 6.95
CA ASN A 481 -17.71 -4.72 8.14
C ASN A 481 -18.93 -5.53 8.65
N THR A 482 -18.91 -6.84 8.40
CA THR A 482 -19.80 -7.82 9.04
C THR A 482 -19.19 -8.25 10.36
#